data_AF-A0A1V4WLZ9-F1
#
_entry.id   AF-A0A1V4WLZ9-F1
#
_cell.length_a   1.000
_cell.length_b   1.000
_cell.length_c   1.000
_cell.angle_alpha   90.00
_cell.angle_beta   90.00
_cell.angle_gamma   90.00
#
_symmetry.space_group_name_H-M   'P 1'
#
loop_
_entity.id
_entity.type
_entity.pdbx_description
1 polymer ?
#
loop_
_entity_poly.entity_id
_entity_poly.type
_entity_poly.pdbx_seq_one_letter_code
_entity_poly.pdbx_strand_id
1 'polypeptide(L)'
;MKRTIFYSWQSDLDSSVNRNFIEDALRRALKAIHREESIDPVLDRDTAGLSGSPSISESIFTKIIHADVFVADVSIINAGSGMRLTPNPNVLVELGYAVAQLGWDRILLVQNTCFGGPGDLPFDLRGRRVVSYELRQDAGDRSEARGLLQGRLETGLKAVLGSPTDISLQTGTKAPLWWGKWKIENNDVARGGQLFVREVGPAGFLFDLSVYDGAHMGELTAYARLVSADLAYSRIANGDSGEIGEIVFRKRLDSTRRVIDVDETESCSYYRGAGVLFAGSFVRNREALFDGGILNELDLSRLYHICGEYYDSLCLRFQGLHLSENLDEFPARVTVGGVRGLYSIMEGILMCADGGELWVAFIDDDVVRYFTTECEYKNRLPATIENWRARFKNIEVIFHSCVDFIPKRRS
;
A
#
# COMPACT_ATOMS: atom_id res chain seq x y z
N MET A 1 3.33 0.34 -22.29
CA MET A 1 3.92 0.18 -20.93
C MET A 1 4.19 -1.31 -20.70
N LYS A 2 5.38 -1.67 -20.20
CA LYS A 2 5.72 -3.08 -19.90
C LYS A 2 4.94 -3.55 -18.68
N ARG A 3 4.34 -4.75 -18.75
CA ARG A 3 3.62 -5.38 -17.65
C ARG A 3 4.10 -6.78 -17.39
N THR A 4 4.41 -7.12 -16.15
CA THR A 4 5.00 -8.40 -15.77
C THR A 4 3.92 -9.33 -15.24
N ILE A 5 3.83 -10.51 -15.83
CA ILE A 5 2.95 -11.60 -15.39
C ILE A 5 3.84 -12.68 -14.80
N PHE A 6 3.75 -12.90 -13.50
CA PHE A 6 4.47 -13.99 -12.84
C PHE A 6 3.62 -15.26 -12.86
N TYR A 7 4.16 -16.34 -13.42
CA TYR A 7 3.50 -17.64 -13.45
C TYR A 7 4.16 -18.61 -12.47
N SER A 8 3.43 -18.89 -11.38
CA SER A 8 3.75 -19.91 -10.38
C SER A 8 3.20 -21.26 -10.82
N TRP A 9 4.10 -22.19 -11.08
CA TRP A 9 3.81 -23.51 -11.66
C TRP A 9 4.28 -24.64 -10.74
N GLN A 10 3.80 -25.86 -11.01
CA GLN A 10 4.16 -27.06 -10.25
C GLN A 10 4.73 -28.19 -11.13
N SER A 11 5.55 -29.06 -10.51
CA SER A 11 6.17 -30.23 -11.17
C SER A 11 5.51 -31.57 -10.86
N ASP A 12 4.54 -31.62 -9.95
CA ASP A 12 3.98 -32.90 -9.45
C ASP A 12 3.02 -33.56 -10.43
N LEU A 13 2.45 -32.79 -11.37
CA LEU A 13 1.60 -33.29 -12.44
C LEU A 13 2.36 -33.34 -13.77
N ASP A 14 1.87 -34.16 -14.70
CA ASP A 14 2.44 -34.27 -16.05
C ASP A 14 2.45 -32.91 -16.75
N SER A 15 3.66 -32.42 -17.05
CA SER A 15 3.87 -31.11 -17.65
C SER A 15 3.17 -30.92 -18.99
N SER A 16 2.88 -31.99 -19.73
CA SER A 16 2.21 -31.93 -21.04
C SER A 16 0.72 -31.59 -20.96
N VAL A 17 0.11 -31.77 -19.78
CA VAL A 17 -1.29 -31.43 -19.50
C VAL A 17 -1.44 -30.31 -18.47
N ASN A 18 -0.37 -29.97 -17.75
CA ASN A 18 -0.31 -28.89 -16.77
C ASN A 18 0.71 -27.82 -17.16
N ARG A 19 1.91 -27.83 -16.57
CA ARG A 19 2.90 -26.75 -16.67
C ARG A 19 3.07 -26.18 -18.08
N ASN A 20 3.42 -27.03 -19.05
CA ASN A 20 3.72 -26.60 -20.42
C ASN A 20 2.44 -26.22 -21.17
N PHE A 21 1.32 -26.87 -20.85
CA PHE A 21 0.03 -26.59 -21.47
C PHE A 21 -0.52 -25.23 -21.06
N ILE A 22 -0.49 -24.94 -19.75
CA ILE A 22 -0.86 -23.64 -19.17
C ILE A 22 0.07 -22.55 -19.69
N GLU A 23 1.38 -22.80 -19.72
CA GLU A 23 2.35 -21.82 -20.22
C GLU A 23 2.12 -21.49 -21.70
N ASP A 24 1.87 -22.47 -22.57
CA ASP A 24 1.56 -22.23 -23.98
C ASP A 24 0.26 -21.42 -24.13
N ALA A 25 -0.78 -21.75 -23.38
CA ALA A 25 -2.04 -20.99 -23.38
C ALA A 25 -1.83 -19.53 -22.89
N LEU A 26 -1.05 -19.33 -21.82
CA LEU A 26 -0.67 -18.01 -21.31
C LEU A 26 0.10 -17.22 -22.36
N ARG A 27 1.15 -17.78 -22.96
CA ARG A 27 1.94 -17.10 -24.00
C ARG A 27 1.09 -16.67 -25.19
N ARG A 28 0.12 -17.50 -25.60
CA ARG A 28 -0.84 -17.16 -26.67
C ARG A 28 -1.78 -16.03 -26.27
N ALA A 29 -2.33 -16.08 -25.06
CA ALA A 29 -3.20 -15.04 -24.53
C ALA A 29 -2.46 -13.69 -24.43
N LEU A 30 -1.23 -13.67 -23.90
CA LEU A 30 -0.42 -12.45 -23.82
C LEU A 30 -0.08 -11.89 -25.21
N LYS A 31 0.19 -12.76 -26.19
CA LYS A 31 0.42 -12.35 -27.58
C LYS A 31 -0.83 -11.74 -28.23
N ALA A 32 -2.02 -12.23 -27.89
CA ALA A 32 -3.29 -11.64 -28.35
C ALA A 32 -3.50 -10.25 -27.72
N ILE A 33 -3.32 -10.13 -26.40
CA ILE A 33 -3.43 -8.87 -25.66
C ILE A 33 -2.47 -7.81 -26.22
N HIS A 34 -1.21 -8.17 -26.48
CA HIS A 34 -0.22 -7.25 -27.02
C HIS A 34 -0.59 -6.68 -28.41
N ARG A 35 -1.40 -7.40 -29.21
CA ARG A 35 -1.86 -6.91 -30.52
C ARG A 35 -3.01 -5.92 -30.42
N GLU A 36 -3.81 -6.03 -29.37
CA GLU A 36 -5.06 -5.27 -29.19
C GLU A 36 -4.88 -4.06 -28.28
N GLU A 37 -3.95 -4.13 -27.32
CA GLU A 37 -3.71 -3.11 -26.30
C GLU A 37 -2.31 -2.49 -26.42
N SER A 38 -2.13 -1.25 -25.97
CA SER A 38 -0.79 -0.59 -25.90
C SER A 38 0.08 -1.08 -24.71
N ILE A 39 -0.11 -2.34 -24.32
CA ILE A 39 0.54 -3.01 -23.19
C ILE A 39 1.58 -3.99 -23.74
N ASP A 40 2.74 -4.06 -23.10
CA ASP A 40 3.80 -5.02 -23.42
C ASP A 40 3.89 -6.09 -22.31
N PRO A 41 3.08 -7.16 -22.39
CA PRO A 41 3.05 -8.20 -21.37
C PRO A 41 4.27 -9.13 -21.45
N VAL A 42 4.97 -9.30 -20.33
CA VAL A 42 6.13 -10.18 -20.20
C VAL A 42 5.85 -11.27 -19.18
N LEU A 43 5.95 -12.52 -19.63
CA LEU A 43 5.81 -13.69 -18.76
C LEU A 43 7.15 -13.97 -18.04
N ASP A 44 7.12 -13.94 -16.71
CA ASP A 44 8.23 -14.32 -15.84
C ASP A 44 7.90 -15.57 -15.03
N ARG A 45 8.93 -16.32 -14.65
CA ARG A 45 8.87 -17.55 -13.83
C ARG A 45 10.22 -17.87 -13.20
N ASP A 46 10.21 -18.67 -12.14
CA ASP A 46 11.40 -19.23 -11.49
C ASP A 46 12.50 -18.17 -11.26
N THR A 47 13.77 -18.56 -11.42
CA THR A 47 14.95 -17.69 -11.43
C THR A 47 15.33 -17.19 -12.83
N ALA A 48 14.45 -17.31 -13.83
CA ALA A 48 14.77 -16.97 -15.22
C ALA A 48 15.27 -15.52 -15.35
N GLY A 49 16.40 -15.30 -16.05
CA GLY A 49 16.97 -13.97 -16.28
C GLY A 49 17.87 -13.41 -15.18
N LEU A 50 18.14 -14.16 -14.10
CA LEU A 50 19.09 -13.77 -13.05
C LEU A 50 20.50 -14.32 -13.33
N SER A 51 21.54 -13.51 -13.10
CA SER A 51 22.95 -13.92 -13.23
C SER A 51 23.56 -14.32 -11.88
N GLY A 52 24.45 -15.31 -11.87
CA GLY A 52 25.15 -15.78 -10.66
C GLY A 52 24.44 -16.93 -9.95
N SER A 53 24.62 -17.03 -8.62
CA SER A 53 24.00 -18.08 -7.78
C SER A 53 23.09 -17.46 -6.71
N PRO A 54 21.97 -16.81 -7.10
CA PRO A 54 21.08 -16.16 -6.15
C PRO A 54 20.28 -17.19 -5.33
N SER A 55 19.82 -16.77 -4.15
CA SER A 55 18.84 -17.54 -3.37
C SER A 55 17.56 -17.70 -4.19
N ILE A 56 17.19 -18.95 -4.50
CA ILE A 56 16.03 -19.28 -5.36
C ILE A 56 14.75 -18.68 -4.77
N SER A 57 14.54 -18.85 -3.46
CA SER A 57 13.34 -18.38 -2.78
C SER A 57 13.25 -16.84 -2.73
N GLU A 58 14.34 -16.15 -2.40
CA GLU A 58 14.35 -14.68 -2.35
C GLU A 58 14.13 -14.05 -3.73
N SER A 59 14.70 -14.67 -4.77
CA SER A 59 14.54 -14.27 -6.15
C SER A 59 13.09 -14.38 -6.62
N ILE A 60 12.43 -15.49 -6.29
CA ILE A 60 11.02 -15.71 -6.62
C ILE A 60 10.14 -14.69 -5.91
N PHE A 61 10.33 -14.47 -4.60
CA PHE A 61 9.55 -13.48 -3.85
C PHE A 61 9.75 -12.05 -4.38
N THR A 62 10.99 -11.68 -4.73
CA THR A 62 11.28 -10.38 -5.33
C THR A 62 10.53 -10.18 -6.65
N LYS A 63 10.54 -11.20 -7.53
CA LYS A 63 9.79 -11.17 -8.78
C LYS A 63 8.27 -11.09 -8.58
N ILE A 64 7.75 -11.76 -7.56
CA ILE A 64 6.33 -11.69 -7.20
C ILE A 64 5.95 -10.26 -6.78
N ILE A 65 6.76 -9.59 -5.96
CA ILE A 65 6.52 -8.18 -5.55
C ILE A 65 6.43 -7.26 -6.77
N HIS A 66 7.25 -7.49 -7.78
CA HIS A 66 7.32 -6.65 -8.98
C HIS A 66 6.37 -7.09 -10.11
N ALA A 67 5.52 -8.09 -9.87
CA ALA A 67 4.55 -8.56 -10.86
C ALA A 67 3.28 -7.69 -10.86
N ASP A 68 2.75 -7.39 -12.05
CA ASP A 68 1.45 -6.76 -12.20
C ASP A 68 0.30 -7.76 -12.04
N VAL A 69 0.55 -9.02 -12.43
CA VAL A 69 -0.40 -10.13 -12.32
C VAL A 69 0.34 -11.37 -11.86
N PHE A 70 -0.25 -12.09 -10.90
CA PHE A 70 0.23 -13.40 -10.47
C PHE A 70 -0.72 -14.50 -10.92
N VAL A 71 -0.20 -15.53 -11.59
CA VAL A 71 -0.95 -16.68 -12.10
C VAL A 71 -0.48 -17.93 -11.37
N ALA A 72 -1.40 -18.67 -10.74
CA ALA A 72 -1.08 -19.85 -9.94
C ALA A 72 -1.70 -21.13 -10.52
N ASP A 73 -0.89 -22.16 -10.79
CA ASP A 73 -1.40 -23.51 -11.08
C ASP A 73 -1.82 -24.22 -9.77
N VAL A 74 -3.11 -24.11 -9.44
CA VAL A 74 -3.72 -24.73 -8.26
C VAL A 74 -4.31 -26.11 -8.54
N SER A 75 -3.86 -26.79 -9.59
CA SER A 75 -4.28 -28.17 -9.86
C SER A 75 -3.93 -29.10 -8.71
N ILE A 76 -4.85 -30.01 -8.36
CA ILE A 76 -4.69 -30.92 -7.23
C ILE A 76 -3.67 -32.01 -7.57
N ILE A 77 -2.66 -32.18 -6.72
CA ILE A 77 -1.51 -33.06 -7.00
C ILE A 77 -1.70 -34.49 -6.50
N ASN A 78 -2.67 -34.71 -5.61
CA ASN A 78 -2.89 -35.98 -4.92
C ASN A 78 -4.31 -36.53 -5.12
N ALA A 79 -4.90 -36.27 -6.28
CA ALA A 79 -6.22 -36.80 -6.65
C ALA A 79 -6.25 -38.33 -6.53
N GLY A 80 -7.30 -38.87 -5.92
CA GLY A 80 -7.47 -40.32 -5.73
C GLY A 80 -6.58 -40.96 -4.66
N SER A 81 -5.77 -40.19 -3.92
CA SER A 81 -4.89 -40.72 -2.86
C SER A 81 -5.60 -41.13 -1.56
N GLY A 82 -6.89 -40.77 -1.39
CA GLY A 82 -7.62 -40.93 -0.13
C GLY A 82 -7.19 -39.98 0.99
N MET A 83 -6.20 -39.12 0.74
CA MET A 83 -5.74 -38.07 1.66
C MET A 83 -6.47 -36.75 1.39
N ARG A 84 -6.24 -35.75 2.26
CA ARG A 84 -6.73 -34.38 2.05
C ARG A 84 -6.16 -33.83 0.74
N LEU A 85 -7.04 -33.43 -0.17
CA LEU A 85 -6.65 -32.90 -1.47
C LEU A 85 -5.93 -31.55 -1.32
N THR A 86 -4.85 -31.37 -2.09
CA THR A 86 -4.04 -30.16 -2.07
C THR A 86 -3.43 -29.87 -3.43
N PRO A 87 -3.28 -28.59 -3.80
CA PRO A 87 -2.31 -28.15 -4.78
C PRO A 87 -0.86 -28.33 -4.29
N ASN A 88 0.10 -28.02 -5.17
CA ASN A 88 1.51 -28.00 -4.81
C ASN A 88 1.79 -26.99 -3.65
N PRO A 89 2.48 -27.41 -2.58
CA PRO A 89 2.76 -26.53 -1.43
C PRO A 89 3.59 -25.28 -1.74
N ASN A 90 4.56 -25.35 -2.68
CA ASN A 90 5.36 -24.19 -3.06
C ASN A 90 4.50 -23.14 -3.76
N VAL A 91 3.64 -23.58 -4.68
CA VAL A 91 2.65 -22.70 -5.34
C VAL A 91 1.73 -22.04 -4.31
N LEU A 92 1.31 -22.77 -3.27
CA LEU A 92 0.49 -22.19 -2.20
C LEU A 92 1.24 -21.15 -1.35
N VAL A 93 2.53 -21.37 -1.06
CA VAL A 93 3.37 -20.38 -0.34
C VAL A 93 3.55 -19.13 -1.20
N GLU A 94 3.88 -19.28 -2.48
CA GLU A 94 4.03 -18.18 -3.42
C GLU A 94 2.70 -17.43 -3.60
N LEU A 95 1.58 -18.14 -3.70
CA LEU A 95 0.24 -17.56 -3.77
C LEU A 95 -0.10 -16.76 -2.50
N GLY A 96 0.16 -17.32 -1.32
CA GLY A 96 -0.06 -16.61 -0.06
C GLY A 96 0.75 -15.32 0.02
N TYR A 97 2.01 -15.36 -0.42
CA TYR A 97 2.87 -14.19 -0.51
C TYR A 97 2.37 -13.17 -1.55
N ALA A 98 1.99 -13.63 -2.75
CA ALA A 98 1.43 -12.78 -3.80
C ALA A 98 0.13 -12.09 -3.36
N VAL A 99 -0.76 -12.80 -2.67
CA VAL A 99 -1.99 -12.22 -2.10
C VAL A 99 -1.66 -11.12 -1.09
N ALA A 100 -0.64 -11.32 -0.24
CA ALA A 100 -0.24 -10.33 0.75
C ALA A 100 0.35 -9.05 0.13
N GLN A 101 1.07 -9.17 -0.99
CA GLN A 101 1.74 -8.03 -1.65
C GLN A 101 0.86 -7.35 -2.71
N LEU A 102 0.13 -8.12 -3.52
CA LEU A 102 -0.57 -7.65 -4.71
C LEU A 102 -2.10 -7.56 -4.50
N GLY A 103 -2.65 -8.26 -3.51
CA GLY A 103 -4.09 -8.40 -3.32
C GLY A 103 -4.76 -9.36 -4.31
N TRP A 104 -5.97 -9.84 -3.97
CA TRP A 104 -6.70 -10.84 -4.76
C TRP A 104 -7.10 -10.38 -6.16
N ASP A 105 -7.26 -9.06 -6.36
CA ASP A 105 -7.68 -8.49 -7.65
C ASP A 105 -6.63 -8.67 -8.75
N ARG A 106 -5.39 -9.01 -8.38
CA ARG A 106 -4.27 -9.27 -9.31
C ARG A 106 -3.89 -10.75 -9.42
N ILE A 107 -4.70 -11.64 -8.86
CA ILE A 107 -4.45 -13.08 -8.83
C ILE A 107 -5.36 -13.80 -9.83
N LEU A 108 -4.77 -14.64 -10.67
CA LEU A 108 -5.50 -15.61 -11.50
C LEU A 108 -5.15 -17.03 -11.05
N LEU A 109 -6.14 -17.73 -10.53
CA LEU A 109 -6.03 -19.15 -10.22
C LEU A 109 -6.35 -19.97 -11.47
N VAL A 110 -5.50 -20.93 -11.83
CA VAL A 110 -5.68 -21.84 -12.96
C VAL A 110 -5.72 -23.27 -12.46
N GLN A 111 -6.68 -24.08 -12.94
CA GLN A 111 -6.86 -25.45 -12.48
C GLN A 111 -7.21 -26.39 -13.63
N ASN A 112 -6.50 -27.51 -13.72
CA ASN A 112 -6.93 -28.65 -14.51
C ASN A 112 -7.94 -29.49 -13.71
N THR A 113 -9.21 -29.47 -14.10
CA THR A 113 -10.30 -30.13 -13.37
C THR A 113 -10.32 -31.65 -13.54
N CYS A 114 -9.46 -32.21 -14.40
CA CYS A 114 -9.22 -33.65 -14.46
C CYS A 114 -8.75 -34.24 -13.11
N PHE A 115 -8.12 -33.41 -12.26
CA PHE A 115 -7.60 -33.81 -10.96
C PHE A 115 -8.51 -33.44 -9.77
N GLY A 116 -9.73 -32.97 -10.04
CA GLY A 116 -10.69 -32.52 -9.04
C GLY A 116 -11.16 -31.09 -9.30
N GLY A 117 -12.35 -30.76 -8.81
CA GLY A 117 -13.01 -29.50 -9.11
C GLY A 117 -12.57 -28.33 -8.21
N PRO A 118 -13.01 -27.09 -8.50
CA PRO A 118 -12.76 -25.95 -7.63
C PRO A 118 -13.31 -26.12 -6.20
N GLY A 119 -14.38 -26.90 -6.04
CA GLY A 119 -14.96 -27.25 -4.73
C GLY A 119 -14.06 -28.13 -3.87
N ASP A 120 -13.11 -28.84 -4.49
CA ASP A 120 -12.17 -29.73 -3.80
C ASP A 120 -10.91 -29.00 -3.32
N LEU A 121 -10.70 -27.75 -3.77
CA LEU A 121 -9.59 -26.93 -3.33
C LEU A 121 -9.66 -26.65 -1.81
N PRO A 122 -8.50 -26.30 -1.20
CA PRO A 122 -8.42 -25.80 0.17
C PRO A 122 -9.41 -24.67 0.46
N PHE A 123 -9.80 -24.53 1.73
CA PHE A 123 -10.92 -23.65 2.15
C PHE A 123 -10.74 -22.18 1.74
N ASP A 124 -9.50 -21.71 1.73
CA ASP A 124 -9.05 -20.37 1.33
C ASP A 124 -9.22 -20.10 -0.17
N LEU A 125 -9.25 -21.15 -0.99
CA LEU A 125 -9.46 -21.10 -2.44
C LEU A 125 -10.88 -21.48 -2.86
N ARG A 126 -11.63 -22.23 -2.03
CA ARG A 126 -12.93 -22.85 -2.34
C ARG A 126 -14.08 -21.87 -2.68
N GLY A 127 -13.88 -20.56 -2.52
CA GLY A 127 -14.82 -19.51 -2.93
C GLY A 127 -14.27 -18.53 -3.96
N ARG A 128 -13.06 -18.77 -4.49
CA ARG A 128 -12.39 -17.89 -5.44
C ARG A 128 -12.75 -18.27 -6.87
N ARG A 129 -12.72 -17.30 -7.77
CA ARG A 129 -12.87 -17.56 -9.21
C ARG A 129 -11.62 -18.30 -9.71
N VAL A 130 -11.83 -19.43 -10.37
CA VAL A 130 -10.76 -20.25 -10.96
C VAL A 130 -10.96 -20.34 -12.46
N VAL A 131 -9.89 -20.12 -13.21
CA VAL A 131 -9.81 -20.42 -14.65
C VAL A 131 -9.60 -21.92 -14.79
N SER A 132 -10.70 -22.64 -14.98
CA SER A 132 -10.66 -24.08 -15.18
C SER A 132 -10.41 -24.46 -16.63
N TYR A 133 -9.78 -25.61 -16.84
CA TYR A 133 -9.78 -26.36 -18.08
C TYR A 133 -9.76 -27.85 -17.73
N GLU A 134 -10.12 -28.72 -18.67
CA GLU A 134 -10.04 -30.16 -18.46
C GLU A 134 -9.16 -30.76 -19.54
N LEU A 135 -8.11 -31.47 -19.13
CA LEU A 135 -7.23 -32.16 -20.06
C LEU A 135 -6.65 -33.41 -19.42
N ARG A 136 -6.91 -34.57 -20.02
CA ARG A 136 -6.37 -35.87 -19.63
C ARG A 136 -5.07 -36.16 -20.39
N GLN A 137 -4.19 -36.98 -19.82
CA GLN A 137 -2.92 -37.35 -20.44
C GLN A 137 -3.09 -38.08 -21.79
N ASP A 138 -4.13 -38.91 -21.90
CA ASP A 138 -4.48 -39.70 -23.07
C ASP A 138 -5.30 -38.94 -24.12
N ALA A 139 -5.55 -37.64 -23.90
CA ALA A 139 -6.25 -36.81 -24.86
C ALA A 139 -5.46 -36.68 -26.18
N GLY A 140 -6.10 -37.09 -27.28
CA GLY A 140 -5.57 -37.01 -28.63
C GLY A 140 -5.50 -35.57 -29.13
N ASP A 141 -6.62 -35.01 -29.59
CA ASP A 141 -6.67 -33.59 -29.94
C ASP A 141 -6.80 -32.73 -28.67
N ARG A 142 -5.89 -31.77 -28.52
CA ARG A 142 -5.82 -30.83 -27.39
C ARG A 142 -6.13 -29.38 -27.81
N SER A 143 -6.50 -29.17 -29.09
CA SER A 143 -6.71 -27.86 -29.70
C SER A 143 -7.87 -27.12 -29.02
N GLU A 144 -8.99 -27.80 -28.79
CA GLU A 144 -10.19 -27.25 -28.16
C GLU A 144 -9.92 -26.82 -26.71
N ALA A 145 -9.35 -27.72 -25.90
CA ALA A 145 -8.99 -27.44 -24.50
C ALA A 145 -8.03 -26.23 -24.42
N ARG A 146 -7.09 -26.13 -25.37
CA ARG A 146 -6.14 -25.01 -25.43
C ARG A 146 -6.83 -23.71 -25.81
N GLY A 147 -7.71 -23.73 -26.81
CA GLY A 147 -8.47 -22.56 -27.23
C GLY A 147 -9.35 -22.02 -26.12
N LEU A 148 -10.03 -22.92 -25.39
CA LEU A 148 -10.84 -22.57 -24.21
C LEU A 148 -10.00 -21.96 -23.09
N LEU A 149 -8.89 -22.61 -22.73
CA LEU A 149 -7.99 -22.08 -21.69
C LEU A 149 -7.42 -20.73 -22.10
N GLN A 150 -6.94 -20.58 -23.34
CA GLN A 150 -6.44 -19.33 -23.89
C GLN A 150 -7.49 -18.21 -23.76
N GLY A 151 -8.72 -18.42 -24.25
CA GLY A 151 -9.76 -17.39 -24.22
C GLY A 151 -10.16 -16.98 -22.79
N ARG A 152 -10.22 -17.95 -21.86
CA ARG A 152 -10.49 -17.68 -20.44
C ARG A 152 -9.35 -16.91 -19.78
N LEU A 153 -8.10 -17.29 -20.04
CA LEU A 153 -6.92 -16.58 -19.55
C LEU A 153 -6.87 -15.17 -20.11
N GLU A 154 -7.13 -14.98 -21.40
CA GLU A 154 -7.16 -13.67 -22.03
C GLU A 154 -8.21 -12.76 -21.39
N THR A 155 -9.42 -13.27 -21.17
CA THR A 155 -10.50 -12.53 -20.48
C THR A 155 -10.09 -12.16 -19.05
N GLY A 156 -9.51 -13.10 -18.31
CA GLY A 156 -9.04 -12.86 -16.95
C GLY A 156 -7.91 -11.82 -16.91
N LEU A 157 -6.91 -11.98 -17.77
CA LEU A 157 -5.77 -11.07 -17.87
C LEU A 157 -6.20 -9.67 -18.29
N LYS A 158 -7.12 -9.52 -19.25
CA LYS A 158 -7.68 -8.22 -19.64
C LYS A 158 -8.44 -7.55 -18.50
N ALA A 159 -9.21 -8.31 -17.71
CA ALA A 159 -9.90 -7.75 -16.55
C ALA A 159 -8.92 -7.21 -15.49
N VAL A 160 -7.81 -7.93 -15.26
CA VAL A 160 -6.77 -7.52 -14.31
C VAL A 160 -5.92 -6.37 -14.86
N LEU A 161 -5.51 -6.43 -16.13
CA LEU A 161 -4.61 -5.45 -16.77
C LEU A 161 -5.32 -4.17 -17.24
N GLY A 162 -6.61 -4.27 -17.59
CA GLY A 162 -7.46 -3.15 -18.00
C GLY A 162 -8.10 -2.41 -16.83
N SER A 163 -8.01 -2.97 -15.62
CA SER A 163 -8.15 -2.18 -14.40
C SER A 163 -6.98 -1.19 -14.37
N PRO A 164 -7.22 0.13 -14.16
CA PRO A 164 -6.15 1.11 -14.10
C PRO A 164 -5.06 0.56 -13.20
N THR A 165 -3.86 0.49 -13.74
CA THR A 165 -2.72 -0.11 -13.05
C THR A 165 -2.08 0.92 -12.18
N ASP A 166 -2.94 1.44 -11.36
CA ASP A 166 -2.59 2.05 -10.14
C ASP A 166 -2.47 0.87 -9.18
N ILE A 167 -1.23 0.56 -8.77
CA ILE A 167 -1.05 0.42 -7.33
C ILE A 167 -1.32 1.83 -6.75
N SER A 168 -2.52 2.40 -6.91
CA SER A 168 -2.89 3.54 -6.09
C SER A 168 -3.18 2.88 -4.78
N LEU A 169 -2.18 2.87 -3.92
CA LEU A 169 -2.39 2.94 -2.49
C LEU A 169 -3.61 3.84 -2.29
N GLN A 170 -4.65 3.29 -1.66
CA GLN A 170 -5.98 3.86 -1.72
C GLN A 170 -5.95 5.32 -1.25
N THR A 171 -6.61 6.19 -2.00
CA THR A 171 -6.71 7.62 -1.69
C THR A 171 -8.18 8.07 -1.68
N GLY A 172 -8.42 9.28 -1.21
CA GLY A 172 -9.75 9.86 -1.18
C GLY A 172 -10.55 9.54 0.09
N THR A 173 -11.67 10.22 0.25
CA THR A 173 -12.48 10.26 1.49
C THR A 173 -12.97 8.92 2.05
N LYS A 174 -12.96 7.84 1.24
CA LYS A 174 -13.37 6.49 1.66
C LYS A 174 -12.19 5.52 1.82
N ALA A 175 -10.98 5.92 1.46
CA ALA A 175 -9.81 5.07 1.63
C ALA A 175 -9.49 4.88 3.13
N PRO A 176 -9.19 3.64 3.57
CA PRO A 176 -8.68 3.36 4.89
C PRO A 176 -7.28 3.95 5.04
N LEU A 177 -6.97 4.46 6.23
CA LEU A 177 -5.71 5.11 6.54
C LEU A 177 -5.36 4.83 8.00
N TRP A 178 -4.15 4.37 8.26
CA TRP A 178 -3.55 4.26 9.59
C TRP A 178 -2.66 5.46 9.88
N TRP A 179 -1.80 5.83 8.93
CA TRP A 179 -0.77 6.84 9.10
C TRP A 179 -1.35 8.20 9.47
N GLY A 180 -0.66 8.95 10.34
CA GLY A 180 -0.86 10.36 10.60
C GLY A 180 -1.43 10.66 11.99
N LYS A 181 -1.84 11.92 12.19
CA LYS A 181 -2.24 12.46 13.50
C LYS A 181 -3.75 12.32 13.71
N TRP A 182 -4.12 11.82 14.88
CA TRP A 182 -5.48 11.57 15.32
C TRP A 182 -5.68 12.20 16.71
N LYS A 183 -6.89 12.65 17.02
CA LYS A 183 -7.21 13.27 18.31
C LYS A 183 -8.57 12.84 18.82
N ILE A 184 -8.74 12.75 20.13
CA ILE A 184 -10.07 12.62 20.72
C ILE A 184 -10.85 13.91 20.45
N GLU A 185 -12.03 13.80 19.84
CA GLU A 185 -12.97 14.91 19.65
C GLU A 185 -14.01 14.83 20.76
N ASN A 186 -13.89 15.67 21.79
CA ASN A 186 -14.85 15.81 22.88
C ASN A 186 -15.07 17.28 23.25
N ASN A 187 -16.16 17.56 23.97
CA ASN A 187 -16.49 18.89 24.47
C ASN A 187 -15.84 19.18 25.84
N ASP A 188 -15.16 18.20 26.43
CA ASP A 188 -14.55 18.30 27.75
C ASP A 188 -13.07 18.65 27.61
N VAL A 189 -12.70 19.86 28.02
CA VAL A 189 -11.31 20.35 27.94
C VAL A 189 -10.41 19.66 28.96
N ALA A 190 -10.98 19.06 30.01
CA ALA A 190 -10.20 18.38 31.05
C ALA A 190 -9.72 16.99 30.61
N ARG A 191 -10.35 16.38 29.60
CA ARG A 191 -10.00 15.03 29.13
C ARG A 191 -9.69 15.04 27.65
N GLY A 192 -8.66 14.32 27.22
CA GLY A 192 -8.37 14.23 25.79
C GLY A 192 -7.24 13.28 25.47
N GLY A 193 -6.82 13.28 24.21
CA GLY A 193 -5.71 12.47 23.77
C GLY A 193 -5.34 12.70 22.31
N GLN A 194 -4.10 12.35 21.99
CA GLN A 194 -3.54 12.36 20.65
C GLN A 194 -2.93 10.99 20.35
N LEU A 195 -3.15 10.52 19.13
CA LEU A 195 -2.49 9.34 18.59
C LEU A 195 -1.77 9.78 17.32
N PHE A 196 -0.48 9.52 17.23
CA PHE A 196 0.28 9.69 16.00
C PHE A 196 0.80 8.35 15.54
N VAL A 197 0.25 7.85 14.42
CA VAL A 197 0.79 6.69 13.72
C VAL A 197 1.88 7.19 12.78
N ARG A 198 3.13 6.96 13.14
CA ARG A 198 4.30 7.57 12.48
C ARG A 198 4.73 6.86 11.22
N GLU A 199 4.82 5.55 11.30
CA GLU A 199 5.32 4.69 10.24
C GLU A 199 4.43 3.47 10.16
N VAL A 200 3.89 3.20 8.97
CA VAL A 200 3.06 2.03 8.70
C VAL A 200 3.85 1.12 7.79
N GLY A 201 4.12 -0.09 8.28
CA GLY A 201 4.76 -1.15 7.51
C GLY A 201 3.81 -2.33 7.27
N PRO A 202 4.24 -3.37 6.55
CA PRO A 202 3.40 -4.51 6.22
C PRO A 202 2.89 -5.30 7.43
N ALA A 203 3.63 -5.30 8.54
CA ALA A 203 3.33 -6.11 9.73
C ALA A 203 2.71 -5.32 10.89
N GLY A 204 2.59 -3.99 10.78
CA GLY A 204 2.35 -3.15 11.93
C GLY A 204 2.72 -1.70 11.73
N PHE A 205 2.60 -0.91 12.79
CA PHE A 205 2.96 0.49 12.78
C PHE A 205 3.59 0.95 14.09
N LEU A 206 4.49 1.93 13.99
CA LEU A 206 5.04 2.64 15.12
C LEU A 206 4.09 3.79 15.50
N PHE A 207 3.73 3.90 16.78
CA PHE A 207 2.83 4.96 17.24
C PHE A 207 3.37 5.68 18.47
N ASP A 208 2.89 6.91 18.65
CA ASP A 208 2.93 7.68 19.88
C ASP A 208 1.50 7.96 20.32
N LEU A 209 1.17 7.61 21.56
CA LEU A 209 -0.16 7.79 22.15
C LEU A 209 -0.01 8.61 23.43
N SER A 210 -0.76 9.71 23.51
CA SER A 210 -0.89 10.51 24.72
C SER A 210 -2.36 10.69 25.07
N VAL A 211 -2.65 10.61 26.37
CA VAL A 211 -3.99 10.82 26.94
C VAL A 211 -3.85 11.62 28.22
N TYR A 212 -4.87 12.41 28.56
CA TYR A 212 -4.90 13.16 29.80
C TYR A 212 -6.31 13.23 30.37
N ASP A 213 -6.38 13.34 31.70
CA ASP A 213 -7.59 13.61 32.47
C ASP A 213 -7.20 14.53 33.65
N GLY A 214 -7.60 15.80 33.56
CA GLY A 214 -7.14 16.87 34.43
C GLY A 214 -5.62 17.03 34.39
N ALA A 215 -4.97 16.87 35.55
CA ALA A 215 -3.51 16.94 35.69
C ALA A 215 -2.81 15.60 35.49
N HIS A 216 -3.56 14.50 35.36
CA HIS A 216 -2.99 13.18 35.12
C HIS A 216 -2.81 12.97 33.61
N MET A 217 -1.66 12.42 33.23
CA MET A 217 -1.32 12.16 31.84
C MET A 217 -0.83 10.73 31.69
N GLY A 218 -0.96 10.18 30.49
CA GLY A 218 -0.29 8.97 30.06
C GLY A 218 0.34 9.18 28.71
N GLU A 219 1.57 8.71 28.54
CA GLU A 219 2.31 8.78 27.29
C GLU A 219 2.96 7.44 27.00
N LEU A 220 2.85 7.01 25.74
CA LEU A 220 3.33 5.71 25.32
C LEU A 220 3.80 5.75 23.87
N THR A 221 5.02 5.27 23.64
CA THR A 221 5.56 4.99 22.31
C THR A 221 5.77 3.48 22.19
N ALA A 222 5.12 2.83 21.24
CA ALA A 222 5.30 1.40 21.01
C ALA A 222 5.01 1.00 19.55
N TYR A 223 5.23 -0.28 19.25
CA TYR A 223 4.92 -0.88 17.95
C TYR A 223 3.63 -1.70 18.07
N ALA A 224 2.66 -1.42 17.22
CA ALA A 224 1.45 -2.22 17.09
C ALA A 224 1.59 -3.20 15.92
N ARG A 225 1.17 -4.44 16.10
CA ARG A 225 1.11 -5.47 15.05
C ARG A 225 -0.28 -5.48 14.43
N LEU A 226 -0.32 -5.49 13.09
CA LEU A 226 -1.58 -5.64 12.35
C LEU A 226 -2.05 -7.10 12.44
N VAL A 227 -3.34 -7.27 12.72
CA VAL A 227 -4.04 -8.56 12.72
C VAL A 227 -4.91 -8.70 11.48
N SER A 228 -5.54 -7.60 11.08
CA SER A 228 -6.34 -7.44 9.86
C SER A 228 -6.18 -6.01 9.33
N ALA A 229 -6.90 -5.69 8.25
CA ALA A 229 -6.88 -4.35 7.65
C ALA A 229 -7.36 -3.23 8.61
N ASP A 230 -8.16 -3.59 9.61
CA ASP A 230 -8.86 -2.71 10.55
C ASP A 230 -8.54 -2.97 12.03
N LEU A 231 -7.76 -4.00 12.35
CA LEU A 231 -7.40 -4.36 13.72
C LEU A 231 -5.88 -4.44 13.89
N ALA A 232 -5.37 -3.77 14.92
CA ALA A 232 -3.99 -3.90 15.38
C ALA A 232 -3.93 -4.02 16.91
N TYR A 233 -2.84 -4.55 17.45
CA TYR A 233 -2.61 -4.59 18.89
C TYR A 233 -1.14 -4.37 19.23
N SER A 234 -0.85 -3.84 20.42
CA SER A 234 0.50 -3.69 20.94
C SER A 234 0.59 -4.34 22.31
N ARG A 235 1.57 -5.22 22.50
CA ARG A 235 1.92 -5.79 23.81
C ARG A 235 3.15 -5.09 24.34
N ILE A 236 3.07 -4.59 25.56
CA ILE A 236 4.01 -3.60 26.09
C ILE A 236 4.41 -4.04 27.49
N ALA A 237 5.70 -3.95 27.81
CA ALA A 237 6.17 -4.24 29.17
C ALA A 237 5.58 -3.21 30.14
N ASN A 238 4.81 -3.67 31.13
CA ASN A 238 4.14 -2.81 32.10
C ASN A 238 4.97 -2.72 33.39
N GLY A 239 6.16 -2.11 33.29
CA GLY A 239 7.12 -2.01 34.39
C GLY A 239 8.11 -3.19 34.45
N ASP A 240 8.84 -3.27 35.56
CA ASP A 240 10.03 -4.16 35.69
C ASP A 240 9.69 -5.59 36.15
N SER A 241 8.45 -5.86 36.58
CA SER A 241 8.00 -7.15 37.11
C SER A 241 7.69 -8.20 36.04
N GLY A 242 7.80 -7.86 34.76
CA GLY A 242 7.45 -8.74 33.65
C GLY A 242 5.95 -8.78 33.33
N GLU A 243 5.14 -7.90 33.95
CA GLU A 243 3.76 -7.66 33.54
C GLU A 243 3.69 -7.15 32.10
N ILE A 244 2.63 -7.52 31.38
CA ILE A 244 2.44 -7.12 29.99
C ILE A 244 1.09 -6.41 29.88
N GLY A 245 1.14 -5.13 29.51
CA GLY A 245 -0.02 -4.38 29.09
C GLY A 245 -0.34 -4.63 27.62
N GLU A 246 -1.58 -4.32 27.24
CA GLU A 246 -2.06 -4.53 25.88
C GLU A 246 -2.98 -3.37 25.47
N ILE A 247 -2.73 -2.86 24.26
CA ILE A 247 -3.57 -1.85 23.63
C ILE A 247 -4.04 -2.39 22.29
N VAL A 248 -5.34 -2.27 22.03
CA VAL A 248 -5.99 -2.67 20.79
C VAL A 248 -6.47 -1.44 20.04
N PHE A 249 -6.24 -1.43 18.73
CA PHE A 249 -6.64 -0.38 17.81
C PHE A 249 -7.66 -0.94 16.82
N ARG A 250 -8.84 -0.33 16.72
CA ARG A 250 -9.88 -0.68 15.75
C ARG A 250 -10.17 0.51 14.85
N LYS A 251 -9.82 0.39 13.58
CA LYS A 251 -10.09 1.40 12.56
C LYS A 251 -11.51 1.24 12.03
N ARG A 252 -12.24 2.34 11.94
CA ARG A 252 -13.57 2.40 11.34
C ARG A 252 -13.77 3.68 10.54
N LEU A 253 -14.76 3.64 9.65
CA LEU A 253 -15.16 4.77 8.81
C LEU A 253 -16.62 5.14 9.11
N ASP A 254 -16.81 6.30 9.74
CA ASP A 254 -18.13 6.86 10.04
C ASP A 254 -18.54 7.83 8.94
N SER A 255 -19.26 7.36 7.93
CA SER A 255 -19.57 8.11 6.69
C SER A 255 -18.30 8.52 5.92
N THR A 256 -17.67 9.64 6.30
CA THR A 256 -16.39 10.13 5.76
C THR A 256 -15.38 10.47 6.85
N ARG A 257 -15.70 10.18 8.12
CA ARG A 257 -14.82 10.45 9.26
C ARG A 257 -14.05 9.17 9.58
N ARG A 258 -12.73 9.26 9.55
CA ARG A 258 -11.86 8.15 9.94
C ARG A 258 -11.68 8.19 11.45
N VAL A 259 -11.91 7.04 12.08
CA VAL A 259 -11.77 6.90 13.52
C VAL A 259 -10.92 5.67 13.83
N ILE A 260 -10.05 5.80 14.82
CA ILE A 260 -9.37 4.68 15.46
C ILE A 260 -9.89 4.64 16.91
N ASP A 261 -10.63 3.59 17.24
CA ASP A 261 -10.91 3.29 18.64
C ASP A 261 -9.68 2.63 19.24
N VAL A 262 -9.21 3.18 20.34
CA VAL A 262 -8.12 2.63 21.13
C VAL A 262 -8.72 2.11 22.43
N ASP A 263 -8.36 0.89 22.81
CA ASP A 263 -8.74 0.28 24.08
C ASP A 263 -7.52 -0.33 24.76
N GLU A 264 -7.35 0.00 26.04
CA GLU A 264 -6.42 -0.67 26.93
C GLU A 264 -7.06 -1.96 27.45
N THR A 265 -6.75 -3.11 26.83
CA THR A 265 -7.33 -4.42 27.16
C THR A 265 -6.62 -5.10 28.33
N GLU A 266 -5.32 -4.86 28.48
CA GLU A 266 -4.54 -5.25 29.66
C GLU A 266 -3.80 -4.02 30.19
N SER A 267 -3.73 -3.88 31.52
CA SER A 267 -3.28 -2.64 32.17
C SER A 267 -1.90 -2.19 31.71
N CYS A 268 -1.80 -0.94 31.28
CA CYS A 268 -0.59 -0.19 30.95
C CYS A 268 -0.31 0.89 32.00
N SER A 269 -0.65 0.62 33.27
CA SER A 269 -0.55 1.55 34.40
C SER A 269 0.84 2.15 34.63
N TYR A 270 1.92 1.49 34.20
CA TYR A 270 3.28 2.03 34.31
C TYR A 270 3.48 3.33 33.51
N TYR A 271 2.68 3.54 32.46
CA TYR A 271 2.83 4.66 31.52
C TYR A 271 1.81 5.79 31.72
N ARG A 272 0.99 5.74 32.78
CA ARG A 272 -0.11 6.71 32.98
C ARG A 272 -0.36 7.03 34.46
N GLY A 273 -0.83 8.25 34.71
CA GLY A 273 -1.30 8.68 36.02
C GLY A 273 -2.59 7.96 36.45
N ALA A 274 -2.87 7.99 37.75
CA ALA A 274 -4.07 7.39 38.32
C ALA A 274 -5.35 7.93 37.64
N GLY A 275 -6.27 7.03 37.28
CA GLY A 275 -7.55 7.38 36.65
C GLY A 275 -7.51 7.61 35.14
N VAL A 276 -6.33 7.71 34.52
CA VAL A 276 -6.19 7.87 33.07
C VAL A 276 -6.13 6.51 32.40
N LEU A 277 -6.88 6.28 31.33
CA LEU A 277 -6.81 5.09 30.46
C LEU A 277 -6.35 5.43 29.06
N PHE A 278 -5.54 4.56 28.46
CA PHE A 278 -5.24 4.60 27.03
C PHE A 278 -6.45 4.12 26.23
N ALA A 279 -7.54 4.88 26.27
CA ALA A 279 -8.79 4.52 25.63
C ALA A 279 -9.53 5.74 25.07
N GLY A 280 -10.20 5.56 23.94
CA GLY A 280 -11.04 6.57 23.32
C GLY A 280 -11.18 6.43 21.81
N SER A 281 -12.08 7.23 21.23
CA SER A 281 -12.26 7.32 19.79
C SER A 281 -11.44 8.48 19.22
N PHE A 282 -10.36 8.16 18.51
CA PHE A 282 -9.44 9.12 17.94
C PHE A 282 -9.85 9.41 16.49
N VAL A 283 -10.23 10.66 16.23
CA VAL A 283 -10.74 11.12 14.94
C VAL A 283 -9.61 11.79 14.17
N ARG A 284 -9.50 11.50 12.87
CA ARG A 284 -8.59 12.21 11.98
C ARG A 284 -9.22 13.53 11.51
N ASN A 285 -8.44 14.60 11.51
CA ASN A 285 -8.80 15.80 10.76
C ASN A 285 -8.82 15.49 9.25
N ARG A 286 -9.69 16.19 8.50
CA ARG A 286 -9.63 16.13 7.03
C ARG A 286 -8.29 16.66 6.56
N GLU A 287 -7.75 16.00 5.55
CA GLU A 287 -6.43 16.29 5.02
C GLU A 287 -6.55 16.26 3.50
N ALA A 288 -6.51 17.44 2.90
CA ALA A 288 -6.98 17.66 1.53
C ALA A 288 -6.15 16.90 0.48
N LEU A 289 -4.84 16.75 0.70
CA LEU A 289 -3.97 16.03 -0.23
C LEU A 289 -4.36 14.55 -0.31
N PHE A 290 -4.66 13.90 0.82
CA PHE A 290 -5.20 12.55 0.83
C PHE A 290 -6.66 12.47 0.34
N ASP A 291 -7.55 13.27 0.94
CA ASP A 291 -8.98 13.23 0.70
C ASP A 291 -9.36 13.65 -0.73
N GLY A 292 -8.52 14.48 -1.37
CA GLY A 292 -8.63 14.91 -2.76
C GLY A 292 -7.99 13.96 -3.78
N GLY A 293 -7.42 12.83 -3.33
CA GLY A 293 -6.80 11.84 -4.23
C GLY A 293 -5.43 12.23 -4.78
N ILE A 294 -4.75 13.20 -4.15
CA ILE A 294 -3.44 13.70 -4.59
C ILE A 294 -2.31 12.85 -4.01
N LEU A 295 -2.40 12.47 -2.74
CA LEU A 295 -1.39 11.66 -2.07
C LEU A 295 -2.01 10.40 -1.46
N ASN A 296 -1.26 9.31 -1.49
CA ASN A 296 -1.61 8.10 -0.76
C ASN A 296 -0.90 8.03 0.60
N GLU A 297 -1.18 6.98 1.39
CA GLU A 297 -0.62 6.80 2.72
C GLU A 297 0.92 6.86 2.77
N LEU A 298 1.59 6.24 1.81
CA LEU A 298 3.06 6.27 1.74
C LEU A 298 3.56 7.66 1.36
N ASP A 299 2.92 8.34 0.42
CA ASP A 299 3.31 9.69 0.02
C ASP A 299 3.13 10.69 1.14
N LEU A 300 2.06 10.56 1.94
CA LEU A 300 1.87 11.39 3.12
C LEU A 300 2.98 11.19 4.16
N SER A 301 3.35 9.93 4.40
CA SER A 301 4.46 9.61 5.30
C SER A 301 5.78 10.18 4.79
N ARG A 302 6.05 10.09 3.48
CA ARG A 302 7.23 10.70 2.84
C ARG A 302 7.22 12.22 2.95
N LEU A 303 6.06 12.83 2.67
CA LEU A 303 5.87 14.27 2.77
C LEU A 303 6.14 14.77 4.20
N TYR A 304 5.60 14.07 5.19
CA TYR A 304 5.88 14.38 6.59
C TYR A 304 7.36 14.20 6.93
N HIS A 305 8.03 13.17 6.40
CA HIS A 305 9.45 12.94 6.66
C HIS A 305 10.34 14.07 6.14
N ILE A 306 10.04 14.61 4.96
CA ILE A 306 10.81 15.75 4.40
C ILE A 306 10.42 17.10 5.00
N CYS A 307 9.17 17.27 5.47
CA CYS A 307 8.68 18.54 6.01
C CYS A 307 8.79 18.66 7.54
N GLY A 308 8.78 17.55 8.28
CA GLY A 308 8.87 17.50 9.74
C GLY A 308 7.96 18.49 10.46
N GLU A 309 8.57 19.36 11.27
CA GLU A 309 7.87 20.44 12.00
C GLU A 309 7.04 21.39 11.11
N TYR A 310 7.38 21.51 9.81
CA TYR A 310 6.67 22.36 8.86
C TYR A 310 5.45 21.70 8.22
N TYR A 311 5.22 20.39 8.45
CA TYR A 311 4.14 19.65 7.79
C TYR A 311 2.75 20.24 8.05
N ASP A 312 2.43 20.60 9.30
CA ASP A 312 1.11 21.16 9.62
C ASP A 312 0.93 22.54 8.97
N SER A 313 2.00 23.36 8.92
CA SER A 313 2.01 24.66 8.24
C SER A 313 1.78 24.49 6.72
N LEU A 314 2.44 23.53 6.10
CA LEU A 314 2.24 23.16 4.69
C LEU A 314 0.78 22.78 4.44
N CYS A 315 0.20 21.86 5.22
CA CYS A 315 -1.17 21.37 5.01
C CYS A 315 -2.22 22.51 5.02
N LEU A 316 -2.01 23.57 5.80
CA LEU A 316 -2.89 24.74 5.81
C LEU A 316 -2.95 25.48 4.47
N ARG A 317 -1.94 25.34 3.60
CA ARG A 317 -1.91 25.94 2.26
C ARG A 317 -2.65 25.11 1.21
N PHE A 318 -3.05 23.88 1.51
CA PHE A 318 -3.74 22.99 0.58
C PHE A 318 -5.25 22.90 0.84
N GLN A 319 -5.91 23.99 1.23
CA GLN A 319 -7.36 23.99 1.48
C GLN A 319 -8.20 23.89 0.20
N GLY A 320 -7.79 24.59 -0.85
CA GLY A 320 -8.26 24.38 -2.22
C GLY A 320 -7.15 23.76 -3.06
N LEU A 321 -7.50 22.86 -3.98
CA LEU A 321 -6.56 22.13 -4.83
C LEU A 321 -6.82 22.44 -6.31
N HIS A 322 -5.75 22.61 -7.08
CA HIS A 322 -5.81 22.88 -8.52
C HIS A 322 -4.68 22.10 -9.19
N LEU A 323 -4.96 21.42 -10.31
CA LEU A 323 -3.91 20.84 -11.14
C LEU A 323 -3.24 21.94 -11.97
N SER A 324 -1.93 21.84 -12.12
CA SER A 324 -1.11 22.76 -12.92
C SER A 324 -0.30 22.00 -13.96
N GLU A 325 0.17 22.71 -14.97
CA GLU A 325 1.11 22.20 -15.96
C GLU A 325 2.48 21.93 -15.33
N ASN A 326 3.13 20.85 -15.78
CA ASN A 326 4.52 20.54 -15.47
C ASN A 326 5.42 21.11 -16.57
N LEU A 327 6.35 21.98 -16.19
CA LEU A 327 7.29 22.63 -17.11
C LEU A 327 8.67 21.95 -17.13
N ASP A 328 8.86 20.91 -16.33
CA ASP A 328 10.09 20.14 -16.27
C ASP A 328 10.05 18.93 -17.25
N GLU A 329 11.23 18.45 -17.64
CA GLU A 329 11.35 17.31 -18.58
C GLU A 329 11.00 15.95 -17.95
N PHE A 330 11.06 15.85 -16.62
CA PHE A 330 10.71 14.63 -15.89
C PHE A 330 9.20 14.56 -15.64
N PRO A 331 8.59 13.36 -15.66
CA PRO A 331 7.15 13.20 -15.43
C PRO A 331 6.81 13.46 -13.96
N ALA A 332 5.96 14.45 -13.70
CA ALA A 332 5.39 14.70 -12.39
C ALA A 332 3.98 15.30 -12.50
N ARG A 333 3.09 14.90 -11.59
CA ARG A 333 1.79 15.54 -11.37
C ARG A 333 1.97 16.76 -10.47
N VAL A 334 1.49 17.92 -10.93
CA VAL A 334 1.62 19.18 -10.22
C VAL A 334 0.29 19.60 -9.62
N THR A 335 0.26 19.78 -8.31
CA THR A 335 -0.88 20.28 -7.55
C THR A 335 -0.51 21.58 -6.86
N VAL A 336 -1.26 22.63 -7.14
CA VAL A 336 -1.18 23.90 -6.43
C VAL A 336 -2.29 23.96 -5.40
N GLY A 337 -1.91 24.33 -4.18
CA GLY A 337 -2.81 24.57 -3.06
C GLY A 337 -2.94 26.06 -2.79
N GLY A 338 -4.13 26.49 -2.35
CA GLY A 338 -4.24 27.81 -1.72
C GLY A 338 -5.43 27.95 -0.78
N VAL A 339 -5.36 28.97 0.08
CA VAL A 339 -6.49 29.41 0.89
C VAL A 339 -7.31 30.42 0.09
N ARG A 340 -8.62 30.18 -0.04
CA ARG A 340 -9.51 31.02 -0.84
C ARG A 340 -9.43 32.48 -0.39
N GLY A 341 -9.00 33.35 -1.31
CA GLY A 341 -8.86 34.80 -1.07
C GLY A 341 -7.50 35.24 -0.50
N LEU A 342 -6.59 34.31 -0.22
CA LEU A 342 -5.25 34.57 0.34
C LEU A 342 -4.12 33.99 -0.52
N TYR A 343 -4.36 33.81 -1.83
CA TYR A 343 -3.41 33.18 -2.76
C TYR A 343 -2.06 33.90 -2.89
N SER A 344 -1.94 35.16 -2.47
CA SER A 344 -0.66 35.88 -2.50
C SER A 344 0.23 35.61 -1.27
N ILE A 345 -0.27 34.95 -0.22
CA ILE A 345 0.44 34.74 1.05
C ILE A 345 0.23 33.33 1.65
N MET A 346 -0.78 32.59 1.21
CA MET A 346 -1.10 31.23 1.66
C MET A 346 -1.30 30.31 0.46
N GLU A 347 -0.24 30.17 -0.34
CA GLU A 347 -0.16 29.28 -1.51
C GLU A 347 0.95 28.24 -1.31
N GLY A 348 0.75 27.05 -1.86
CA GLY A 348 1.73 25.98 -1.90
C GLY A 348 1.70 25.24 -3.23
N ILE A 349 2.78 24.55 -3.56
CA ILE A 349 2.92 23.72 -4.73
C ILE A 349 3.53 22.38 -4.33
N LEU A 350 2.98 21.30 -4.90
CA LEU A 350 3.40 19.93 -4.70
C LEU A 350 3.54 19.28 -6.08
N MET A 351 4.73 18.78 -6.39
CA MET A 351 4.99 17.92 -7.54
C MET A 351 5.24 16.51 -7.05
N CYS A 352 4.59 15.52 -7.66
CA CYS A 352 4.73 14.10 -7.33
C CYS A 352 5.01 13.30 -8.61
N ALA A 353 6.06 12.48 -8.61
CA ALA A 353 6.30 11.51 -9.67
C ALA A 353 5.98 10.08 -9.20
N ASP A 354 5.88 9.15 -10.15
CA ASP A 354 5.38 7.79 -9.90
C ASP A 354 6.34 6.93 -9.04
N GLY A 355 7.61 7.30 -8.94
CA GLY A 355 8.62 6.61 -8.11
C GLY A 355 8.59 7.02 -6.63
N GLY A 356 7.74 7.97 -6.26
CA GLY A 356 7.68 8.55 -4.92
C GLY A 356 8.55 9.80 -4.74
N GLU A 357 9.07 10.36 -5.83
CA GLU A 357 9.79 11.61 -5.85
C GLU A 357 8.84 12.78 -5.56
N LEU A 358 9.24 13.65 -4.63
CA LEU A 358 8.45 14.81 -4.20
C LEU A 358 9.27 16.10 -4.32
N TRP A 359 8.61 17.15 -4.80
CA TRP A 359 9.09 18.53 -4.72
C TRP A 359 7.98 19.40 -4.16
N VAL A 360 8.28 20.13 -3.09
CA VAL A 360 7.27 20.86 -2.33
C VAL A 360 7.78 22.24 -2.01
N ALA A 361 6.97 23.26 -2.28
CA ALA A 361 7.23 24.61 -1.82
C ALA A 361 5.96 25.25 -1.28
N PHE A 362 6.09 26.12 -0.28
CA PHE A 362 4.97 26.93 0.18
C PHE A 362 5.43 28.26 0.77
N ILE A 363 4.53 29.24 0.76
CA ILE A 363 4.75 30.55 1.36
C ILE A 363 4.55 30.42 2.88
N ASP A 364 5.61 30.69 3.63
CA ASP A 364 5.64 30.73 5.09
C ASP A 364 6.06 32.13 5.53
N ASP A 365 5.06 33.01 5.65
CA ASP A 365 5.22 34.43 5.96
C ASP A 365 6.16 35.16 4.98
N ASP A 366 7.38 35.48 5.39
CA ASP A 366 8.37 36.24 4.64
C ASP A 366 9.35 35.38 3.85
N VAL A 367 9.16 34.06 3.86
CA VAL A 367 10.01 33.10 3.13
C VAL A 367 9.19 32.08 2.34
N VAL A 368 9.80 31.53 1.30
CA VAL A 368 9.32 30.31 0.62
C VAL A 368 10.15 29.15 1.15
N ARG A 369 9.52 28.19 1.81
CA ARG A 369 10.21 26.97 2.21
C ARG A 369 10.11 25.94 1.11
N TYR A 370 11.21 25.26 0.85
CA TYR A 370 11.30 24.23 -0.17
C TYR A 370 11.88 22.94 0.39
N PHE A 371 11.27 21.82 0.01
CA PHE A 371 11.60 20.46 0.43
C PHE A 371 11.56 19.52 -0.77
N THR A 372 12.43 18.52 -0.78
CA THR A 372 12.41 17.49 -1.82
C THR A 372 13.02 16.18 -1.33
N THR A 373 12.58 15.07 -1.91
CA THR A 373 13.27 13.78 -1.79
C THR A 373 14.50 13.70 -2.70
N GLU A 374 14.56 14.54 -3.73
CA GLU A 374 15.54 14.41 -4.81
C GLU A 374 16.85 15.14 -4.50
N CYS A 375 17.93 14.36 -4.38
CA CYS A 375 19.26 14.86 -4.08
C CYS A 375 19.73 15.97 -5.05
N GLU A 376 19.44 15.82 -6.34
CA GLU A 376 19.82 16.79 -7.37
C GLU A 376 19.13 18.16 -7.18
N TYR A 377 17.95 18.16 -6.57
CA TYR A 377 17.15 19.37 -6.34
C TYR A 377 17.25 19.91 -4.93
N LYS A 378 18.14 19.40 -4.06
CA LYS A 378 18.26 19.88 -2.67
C LYS A 378 18.61 21.36 -2.55
N ASN A 379 19.32 21.93 -3.52
CA ASN A 379 19.78 23.33 -3.51
C ASN A 379 19.34 24.11 -4.76
N ARG A 380 18.34 23.63 -5.51
CA ARG A 380 17.80 24.30 -6.69
C ARG A 380 16.32 23.96 -6.88
N LEU A 381 15.57 24.87 -7.49
CA LEU A 381 14.16 24.64 -7.79
C LEU A 381 13.99 24.01 -9.18
N PRO A 382 13.03 23.08 -9.36
CA PRO A 382 12.51 22.71 -10.67
C PRO A 382 11.92 23.92 -11.41
N ALA A 383 11.91 23.86 -12.75
CA ALA A 383 11.38 24.93 -13.59
C ALA A 383 9.91 25.25 -13.27
N THR A 384 9.13 24.22 -12.93
CA THR A 384 7.73 24.37 -12.52
C THR A 384 7.58 25.21 -11.25
N ILE A 385 8.41 24.96 -10.22
CA ILE A 385 8.35 25.72 -8.96
C ILE A 385 8.92 27.13 -9.15
N GLU A 386 9.94 27.30 -9.99
CA GLU A 386 10.47 28.61 -10.35
C GLU A 386 9.42 29.47 -11.08
N ASN A 387 8.63 28.87 -11.96
CA ASN A 387 7.50 29.52 -12.62
C ASN A 387 6.37 29.85 -11.63
N TRP A 388 6.02 28.90 -10.74
CA TRP A 388 5.00 29.12 -9.71
C TRP A 388 5.31 30.35 -8.85
N ARG A 389 6.57 30.50 -8.41
CA ARG A 389 7.01 31.62 -7.57
C ARG A 389 7.28 32.93 -8.32
N ALA A 390 7.14 32.97 -9.65
CA ALA A 390 7.45 34.16 -10.45
C ALA A 390 6.65 35.41 -9.99
N ARG A 391 5.46 35.19 -9.40
CA ARG A 391 4.57 36.22 -8.85
C ARG A 391 5.08 36.86 -7.55
N PHE A 392 6.04 36.23 -6.88
CA PHE A 392 6.63 36.66 -5.60
C PHE A 392 8.13 36.34 -5.57
N LYS A 393 8.81 36.62 -6.69
CA LYS A 393 10.23 36.28 -6.91
C LYS A 393 11.18 36.93 -5.89
N ASN A 394 10.74 38.01 -5.26
CA ASN A 394 11.45 38.77 -4.22
C ASN A 394 11.45 38.09 -2.84
N ILE A 395 10.62 37.08 -2.62
CA ILE A 395 10.60 36.30 -1.37
C ILE A 395 11.79 35.31 -1.39
N GLU A 396 12.55 35.28 -0.31
CA GLU A 396 13.71 34.38 -0.15
C GLU A 396 13.26 32.91 -0.12
N VAL A 397 14.03 32.03 -0.77
CA VAL A 397 13.77 30.59 -0.76
C VAL A 397 14.72 29.92 0.23
N ILE A 398 14.15 29.27 1.25
CA ILE A 398 14.89 28.44 2.19
C ILE A 398 14.82 26.98 1.73
N PHE A 399 15.99 26.43 1.37
CA PHE A 399 16.18 25.03 1.02
C PHE A 399 16.40 24.19 2.27
N HIS A 400 15.48 23.27 2.56
CA HIS A 400 15.60 22.36 3.69
C HIS A 400 16.25 21.05 3.26
N SER A 401 17.48 20.81 3.70
CA SER A 401 18.23 19.59 3.40
C SER A 401 18.10 18.49 4.46
N CYS A 402 17.68 18.86 5.66
CA CYS A 402 17.41 18.00 6.83
C CYS A 402 16.40 18.70 7.76
N VAL A 403 15.40 17.98 8.26
CA VAL A 403 14.37 18.51 9.16
C VAL A 403 14.12 17.52 10.30
N ASP A 404 13.92 18.02 11.52
CA ASP A 404 13.45 17.21 12.64
C ASP A 404 11.99 16.75 12.38
N PHE A 405 11.78 15.45 12.18
CA PHE A 405 10.43 14.87 11.98
C PHE A 405 9.98 13.99 13.14
N ILE A 406 10.89 13.62 14.05
CA ILE A 406 10.54 12.90 15.28
C ILE A 406 9.99 13.92 16.30
N PRO A 407 8.74 13.75 16.79
CA PRO A 407 8.20 14.64 17.80
C PRO A 407 9.10 14.70 19.04
N LYS A 408 9.44 15.91 19.48
CA LYS A 408 10.18 16.11 20.73
C LYS A 408 9.27 15.72 21.89
N ARG A 409 9.70 14.77 22.75
CA ARG A 409 9.00 14.49 24.01
C ARG A 409 8.97 15.76 24.84
N ARG A 410 7.80 16.15 25.35
CA ARG A 410 7.72 17.26 26.31
C ARG A 410 8.40 16.77 27.59
N SER A 411 9.56 17.34 27.89
CA SER A 411 10.34 17.09 29.11
C SER A 411 9.62 17.61 30.35
#